data_AF-A0A6A5W5Y4-F1
#
_entry.id   AF-A0A6A5W5Y4-F1
#
_cell.length_a   1.000
_cell.length_b   1.000
_cell.length_c   1.000
_cell.angle_alpha   90.00
_cell.angle_beta   90.00
_cell.angle_gamma   90.00
#
_symmetry.space_group_name_H-M   'P 1'
#
loop_
_entity.id
_entity.type
_entity.pdbx_description
1 polymer ?
#
loop_
_entity_poly.entity_id
_entity_poly.type
_entity_poly.pdbx_seq_one_letter_code
_entity_poly.pdbx_strand_id
1 'polypeptide(L)'
;MATVETGTQLQPTPMGKDLNPQDLIQEDIIQEVLGKLKHEPLNITADDARRLHEHFDASDEHFAHVISAVEAIAGVNEGCRSEKIALPEGSNGKVELLTLVKDLQATVETHPNDVTAEVLRLTQGIISKMQKAVGAQKNLHPELEDELRLEFAKIEPKIEEGTVTKAEADHLHSLEARAHGHTEKGGLTAIAQSVVAKRERQASLSEGSAGKENNSFLPLSARKEQPLHDKETNLPKAVEVVKLKAENEPEKVTKEDAALLDSRDARAHGNVDKLSLAAEVMSLADKNEHKTDVKTDVKARGDIV
;
A
#
# COMPACT_ATOMS: atom_id res chain seq x y z
N MET A 1 54.70 -63.95 -41.09
CA MET A 1 53.71 -62.87 -41.25
C MET A 1 54.08 -61.79 -40.26
N ALA A 2 54.52 -60.65 -40.75
CA ALA A 2 55.14 -59.59 -39.96
C ALA A 2 54.07 -58.66 -39.38
N THR A 3 54.14 -58.43 -38.07
CA THR A 3 53.39 -57.43 -37.32
C THR A 3 54.08 -56.07 -37.44
N VAL A 4 53.34 -55.05 -37.86
CA VAL A 4 53.78 -53.66 -37.96
C VAL A 4 53.30 -52.95 -36.69
N GLU A 5 54.24 -52.55 -35.83
CA GLU A 5 53.99 -51.71 -34.65
C GLU A 5 54.08 -50.23 -35.06
N THR A 6 52.95 -49.53 -34.97
CA THR A 6 52.87 -48.07 -35.15
C THR A 6 53.18 -47.38 -33.82
N GLY A 7 54.36 -46.77 -33.73
CA GLY A 7 54.76 -45.92 -32.61
C GLY A 7 54.09 -44.55 -32.67
N THR A 8 53.16 -44.30 -31.74
CA THR A 8 52.55 -42.98 -31.52
C THR A 8 53.52 -42.10 -30.73
N GLN A 9 54.02 -41.06 -31.40
CA GLN A 9 54.91 -40.07 -30.82
C GLN A 9 54.11 -39.10 -29.93
N LEU A 10 54.29 -39.19 -28.61
CA LEU A 10 53.71 -38.28 -27.62
C LEU A 10 54.34 -36.89 -27.76
N GLN A 11 53.55 -35.89 -28.15
CA GLN A 11 53.95 -34.49 -28.11
C GLN A 11 53.95 -33.97 -26.66
N PRO A 12 54.93 -33.14 -26.28
CA PRO A 12 54.99 -32.52 -24.95
C PRO A 12 53.89 -31.48 -24.78
N THR A 13 53.12 -31.61 -23.70
CA THR A 13 52.14 -30.62 -23.25
C THR A 13 52.85 -29.31 -22.88
N PRO A 14 52.41 -28.15 -23.41
CA PRO A 14 53.01 -26.87 -23.08
C PRO A 14 52.74 -26.53 -21.61
N MET A 15 53.82 -26.30 -20.87
CA MET A 15 53.78 -25.86 -19.48
C MET A 15 53.07 -24.50 -19.33
N GLY A 16 52.44 -24.34 -18.17
CA GLY A 16 51.50 -23.30 -17.78
C GLY A 16 51.86 -21.90 -18.26
N LYS A 17 50.89 -21.28 -18.95
CA LYS A 17 50.83 -19.84 -19.03
C LYS A 17 50.53 -19.34 -17.62
N ASP A 18 51.47 -18.60 -17.03
CA ASP A 18 51.23 -17.85 -15.81
C ASP A 18 50.08 -16.86 -16.09
N LEU A 19 48.87 -17.24 -15.68
CA LEU A 19 47.69 -16.40 -15.78
C LEU A 19 47.93 -15.16 -14.93
N ASN A 20 47.89 -14.00 -15.57
CA ASN A 20 48.03 -12.72 -14.90
C ASN A 20 46.86 -12.58 -13.90
N PRO A 21 47.10 -12.29 -12.61
CA PRO A 21 46.03 -12.13 -11.63
C PRO A 21 44.96 -11.10 -12.02
N GLN A 22 45.28 -10.16 -12.92
CA GLN A 22 44.32 -9.19 -13.44
C GLN A 22 43.25 -9.80 -14.34
N ASP A 23 43.58 -10.85 -15.11
CA ASP A 23 42.64 -11.47 -16.05
C ASP A 23 41.51 -12.19 -15.30
N LEU A 24 41.80 -12.75 -14.12
CA LEU A 24 40.81 -13.40 -13.26
C LEU A 24 39.80 -12.40 -12.68
N ILE A 25 40.27 -11.20 -12.31
CA ILE A 25 39.40 -10.14 -11.76
C ILE A 25 38.44 -9.62 -12.84
N GLN A 26 38.91 -9.53 -14.09
CA GLN A 26 38.09 -9.09 -15.22
C GLN A 26 36.95 -10.09 -15.52
N GLU A 27 37.24 -11.38 -15.46
CA GLU A 27 36.26 -12.43 -15.76
C GLU A 27 35.13 -12.45 -14.71
N ASP A 28 35.46 -12.29 -13.42
CA ASP A 28 34.48 -12.19 -12.34
C ASP A 28 33.52 -11.00 -12.53
N ILE A 29 34.03 -9.84 -12.94
CA ILE A 29 33.22 -8.63 -13.15
C ILE A 29 32.24 -8.83 -14.33
N ILE A 30 32.68 -9.46 -15.42
CA ILE A 30 31.78 -9.79 -16.53
C ILE A 30 30.69 -10.74 -16.05
N GLN A 31 31.07 -11.82 -15.35
CA GLN A 31 30.11 -12.83 -14.91
C GLN A 31 29.09 -12.25 -13.93
N GLU A 32 29.49 -11.29 -13.09
CA GLU A 32 28.56 -10.56 -12.22
C GLU A 32 27.54 -9.76 -13.03
N VAL A 33 27.98 -8.94 -14.00
CA VAL A 33 27.08 -8.11 -14.80
C VAL A 33 26.20 -8.95 -15.72
N LEU A 34 26.73 -10.01 -16.33
CA LEU A 34 25.95 -10.96 -17.14
C LEU A 34 24.97 -11.75 -16.28
N GLY A 35 25.34 -12.11 -15.05
CA GLY A 35 24.46 -12.74 -14.07
C GLY A 35 23.28 -11.84 -13.73
N LYS A 36 23.55 -10.56 -13.43
CA LYS A 36 22.52 -9.53 -13.23
C LYS A 36 21.64 -9.38 -14.46
N LEU A 37 22.21 -9.32 -15.66
CA LEU A 37 21.44 -9.21 -16.91
C LEU A 37 20.50 -10.41 -17.12
N LYS A 38 20.96 -11.62 -16.79
CA LYS A 38 20.20 -12.86 -16.98
C LYS A 38 19.09 -13.04 -15.95
N HIS A 39 19.32 -12.66 -14.70
CA HIS A 39 18.41 -12.95 -13.59
C HIS A 39 17.58 -11.75 -13.17
N GLU A 40 18.14 -10.54 -13.23
CA GLU A 40 17.52 -9.32 -12.70
C GLU A 40 17.85 -8.09 -13.58
N PRO A 41 17.41 -8.05 -14.85
CA PRO A 41 17.78 -6.98 -15.78
C PRO A 41 17.34 -5.57 -15.33
N LEU A 42 16.32 -5.48 -14.47
CA LEU A 42 15.83 -4.21 -13.89
C LEU A 42 16.73 -3.64 -12.79
N ASN A 43 17.72 -4.41 -12.32
CA ASN A 43 18.69 -3.99 -11.32
C ASN A 43 20.01 -3.52 -11.94
N ILE A 44 20.16 -3.57 -13.26
CA ILE A 44 21.31 -2.98 -13.93
C ILE A 44 21.28 -1.46 -13.77
N THR A 45 22.41 -0.93 -13.32
CA THR A 45 22.64 0.48 -13.05
C THR A 45 23.70 1.07 -13.99
N ALA A 46 23.78 2.41 -14.05
CA ALA A 46 24.84 3.08 -14.80
C ALA A 46 26.25 2.76 -14.25
N ASP A 47 26.36 2.37 -12.97
CA ASP A 47 27.64 1.95 -12.36
C ASP A 47 28.12 0.61 -12.93
N ASP A 48 27.21 -0.35 -13.16
CA ASP A 48 27.54 -1.65 -13.77
C ASP A 48 28.09 -1.46 -15.21
N ALA A 49 27.52 -0.53 -15.97
CA ALA A 49 28.02 -0.17 -17.31
C ALA A 49 29.41 0.47 -17.25
N ARG A 50 29.63 1.38 -16.30
CA ARG A 50 30.93 2.03 -16.10
C ARG A 50 32.02 1.03 -15.72
N ARG A 51 31.72 0.06 -14.85
CA ARG A 51 32.66 -1.01 -14.47
C ARG A 51 33.07 -1.85 -15.66
N LEU A 52 32.14 -2.21 -16.55
CA LEU A 52 32.49 -2.90 -17.79
C LEU A 52 33.41 -2.04 -18.66
N HIS A 53 33.16 -0.74 -18.77
CA HIS A 53 33.99 0.16 -19.55
C HIS A 53 35.42 0.34 -18.99
N GLU A 54 35.59 0.30 -17.66
CA GLU A 54 36.91 0.43 -17.01
C GLU A 54 37.80 -0.82 -17.20
N HIS A 55 37.19 -1.99 -17.39
CA HIS A 55 37.90 -3.26 -17.46
C HIS A 55 38.06 -3.81 -18.87
N PHE A 56 37.27 -3.34 -19.85
CA PHE A 56 37.30 -3.80 -21.23
C PHE A 56 37.63 -2.67 -22.18
N ASP A 57 38.66 -2.90 -22.98
CA ASP A 57 39.08 -1.97 -24.01
C ASP A 57 38.03 -2.00 -25.15
N ALA A 58 37.52 -0.83 -25.54
CA ALA A 58 36.50 -0.69 -26.58
C ALA A 58 36.99 -1.11 -27.99
N SER A 59 38.24 -1.57 -28.08
CA SER A 59 38.87 -2.09 -29.29
C SER A 59 38.25 -3.42 -29.77
N ASP A 60 37.63 -4.19 -28.87
CA ASP A 60 36.85 -5.37 -29.26
C ASP A 60 35.39 -4.99 -29.53
N GLU A 61 34.98 -5.17 -30.79
CA GLU A 61 33.64 -4.87 -31.28
C GLU A 61 32.55 -5.61 -30.49
N HIS A 62 32.83 -6.83 -30.02
CA HIS A 62 31.88 -7.59 -29.22
C HIS A 62 31.63 -6.94 -27.86
N PHE A 63 32.69 -6.55 -27.14
CA PHE A 63 32.55 -5.91 -25.83
C PHE A 63 31.98 -4.50 -25.94
N ALA A 64 32.32 -3.75 -26.99
CA ALA A 64 31.72 -2.46 -27.27
C ALA A 64 30.18 -2.57 -27.43
N HIS A 65 29.70 -3.62 -28.11
CA HIS A 65 28.27 -3.88 -28.26
C HIS A 65 27.61 -4.22 -26.91
N VAL A 66 28.25 -5.07 -26.09
CA VAL A 66 27.75 -5.43 -24.76
C VAL A 66 27.66 -4.20 -23.85
N ILE A 67 28.71 -3.38 -23.80
CA ILE A 67 28.73 -2.14 -22.99
C ILE A 67 27.58 -1.22 -23.41
N SER A 68 27.42 -0.99 -24.71
CA SER A 68 26.36 -0.12 -25.22
C SER A 68 24.95 -0.64 -24.91
N ALA A 69 24.74 -1.96 -24.94
CA ALA A 69 23.48 -2.58 -24.52
C ALA A 69 23.22 -2.41 -23.01
N VAL A 70 24.24 -2.59 -22.17
CA VAL A 70 24.13 -2.41 -20.72
C VAL A 70 23.86 -0.95 -20.36
N GLU A 71 24.49 0.01 -21.03
CA GLU A 71 24.22 1.44 -20.88
C GLU A 71 22.78 1.81 -21.26
N ALA A 72 22.27 1.28 -22.38
CA ALA A 72 20.90 1.52 -22.81
C ALA A 72 19.88 0.99 -21.79
N ILE A 73 20.11 -0.21 -21.25
CA ILE A 73 19.26 -0.81 -20.22
C ILE A 73 19.33 -0.02 -18.91
N ALA A 74 20.53 0.39 -18.49
CA ALA A 74 20.72 1.22 -17.30
C ALA A 74 19.95 2.54 -17.39
N GLY A 75 20.02 3.23 -18.53
CA GLY A 75 19.30 4.49 -18.75
C GLY A 75 17.78 4.31 -18.72
N VAL A 76 17.26 3.23 -19.29
CA VAL A 76 15.83 2.89 -19.21
C VAL A 76 15.41 2.61 -17.76
N ASN A 77 16.22 1.85 -17.01
CA ASN A 77 15.95 1.52 -15.61
C ASN A 77 15.96 2.76 -14.71
N GLU A 78 16.90 3.69 -14.90
CA GLU A 78 16.93 4.96 -14.17
C GLU A 78 15.70 5.82 -14.48
N GLY A 79 15.26 5.86 -15.74
CA GLY A 79 14.01 6.52 -16.14
C GLY A 79 12.79 5.90 -15.44
N CYS A 80 12.71 4.58 -15.37
CA CYS A 80 11.64 3.86 -14.67
C CYS A 80 11.66 4.05 -13.14
N ARG A 81 12.84 4.25 -12.53
CA ARG A 81 12.99 4.48 -11.08
C ARG A 81 12.75 5.94 -10.68
N SER A 82 13.15 6.88 -11.53
CA SER A 82 13.15 8.31 -11.21
C SER A 82 11.83 8.98 -11.56
N GLU A 83 11.15 8.52 -12.61
CA GLU A 83 9.81 9.03 -12.90
C GLU A 83 8.77 8.32 -12.03
N LYS A 84 8.40 9.02 -10.95
CA LYS A 84 7.00 9.08 -10.53
C LYS A 84 6.21 9.60 -11.73
N ILE A 85 5.89 8.72 -12.70
CA ILE A 85 5.11 9.05 -13.89
C ILE A 85 3.88 9.78 -13.39
N ALA A 86 3.87 11.10 -13.55
CA ALA A 86 2.75 11.96 -13.26
C ALA A 86 1.73 11.64 -14.34
N LEU A 87 1.01 10.53 -14.14
CA LEU A 87 -0.27 10.34 -14.81
C LEU A 87 -1.10 11.58 -14.50
N PRO A 88 -1.85 12.10 -15.48
CA PRO A 88 -2.71 13.25 -15.26
C PRO A 88 -3.55 13.02 -14.00
N GLU A 89 -3.29 13.82 -12.97
CA GLU A 89 -4.00 13.76 -11.69
C GLU A 89 -5.47 14.10 -11.94
N GLY A 90 -6.33 13.09 -12.11
CA GLY A 90 -7.74 13.37 -12.36
C GLY A 90 -8.68 12.19 -12.55
N SER A 91 -8.19 10.97 -12.78
CA SER A 91 -9.07 9.86 -13.13
C SER A 91 -9.11 8.73 -12.09
N ASN A 92 -10.34 8.27 -11.79
CA ASN A 92 -10.62 7.18 -10.86
C ASN A 92 -10.08 5.84 -11.42
N GLY A 93 -8.87 5.50 -10.97
CA GLY A 93 -7.92 4.58 -11.62
C GLY A 93 -8.18 3.07 -11.61
N LYS A 94 -9.42 2.60 -11.75
CA LYS A 94 -9.69 1.15 -11.96
C LYS A 94 -10.27 0.82 -13.34
N VAL A 95 -11.10 1.69 -13.91
CA VAL A 95 -11.75 1.43 -15.22
C VAL A 95 -10.81 1.79 -16.38
N GLU A 96 -9.81 2.65 -16.15
CA GLU A 96 -8.91 3.11 -17.20
C GLU A 96 -7.78 2.13 -17.53
N LEU A 97 -7.26 1.38 -16.56
CA LEU A 97 -6.08 0.53 -16.81
C LEU A 97 -6.39 -0.59 -17.81
N LEU A 98 -7.54 -1.23 -17.68
CA LEU A 98 -7.95 -2.30 -18.58
C LEU A 98 -8.23 -1.77 -20.00
N THR A 99 -8.83 -0.59 -20.10
CA THR A 99 -9.08 0.07 -21.38
C THR A 99 -7.77 0.48 -22.03
N LEU A 100 -6.83 1.04 -21.28
CA LEU A 100 -5.50 1.39 -21.80
C LEU A 100 -4.73 0.17 -22.29
N VAL A 101 -4.79 -0.96 -21.56
CA VAL A 101 -4.14 -2.21 -21.98
C VAL A 101 -4.77 -2.73 -23.28
N LYS A 102 -6.10 -2.68 -23.40
CA LYS A 102 -6.80 -3.12 -24.62
C LYS A 102 -6.51 -2.20 -25.81
N ASP A 103 -6.52 -0.89 -25.60
CA ASP A 103 -6.22 0.09 -26.64
C ASP A 103 -4.78 -0.07 -27.12
N LEU A 104 -3.85 -0.23 -26.19
CA LEU A 104 -2.45 -0.42 -26.49
C LEU A 104 -2.19 -1.76 -27.19
N GLN A 105 -2.85 -2.84 -26.77
CA GLN A 105 -2.84 -4.11 -27.48
C GLN A 105 -3.38 -3.96 -28.91
N ALA A 106 -4.51 -3.28 -29.09
CA ALA A 106 -5.10 -3.04 -30.41
C ALA A 106 -4.18 -2.18 -31.29
N THR A 107 -3.49 -1.18 -30.75
CA THR A 107 -2.51 -0.37 -31.48
C THR A 107 -1.31 -1.22 -31.94
N VAL A 108 -0.78 -2.08 -31.06
CA VAL A 108 0.34 -2.99 -31.41
C VAL A 108 -0.08 -3.99 -32.49
N GLU A 109 -1.30 -4.52 -32.43
CA GLU A 109 -1.81 -5.48 -33.42
C GLU A 109 -2.10 -4.83 -34.79
N THR A 110 -2.56 -3.57 -34.80
CA THR A 110 -2.93 -2.87 -36.04
C THR A 110 -1.77 -2.13 -36.70
N HIS A 111 -0.84 -1.58 -35.90
CA HIS A 111 0.26 -0.73 -36.38
C HIS A 111 1.56 -1.06 -35.64
N PRO A 112 2.18 -2.23 -35.86
CA PRO A 112 3.38 -2.63 -35.14
C PRO A 112 4.58 -1.71 -35.38
N ASN A 113 4.62 -1.00 -36.51
CA ASN A 113 5.69 -0.05 -36.83
C ASN A 113 5.57 1.29 -36.08
N ASP A 114 4.40 1.60 -35.53
CA ASP A 114 4.14 2.83 -34.78
C ASP A 114 4.45 2.67 -33.28
N VAL A 115 4.95 1.50 -32.87
CA VAL A 115 5.36 1.22 -31.50
C VAL A 115 6.66 1.97 -31.21
N THR A 116 6.51 3.18 -30.67
CA THR A 116 7.62 4.02 -30.22
C THR A 116 8.13 3.57 -28.84
N ALA A 117 9.35 3.99 -28.47
CA ALA A 117 9.93 3.71 -27.16
C ALA A 117 9.03 4.20 -26.00
N GLU A 118 8.30 5.29 -26.17
CA GLU A 118 7.35 5.80 -25.18
C GLU A 118 6.16 4.85 -24.95
N VAL A 119 5.64 4.24 -26.01
CA VAL A 119 4.55 3.25 -25.92
C VAL A 119 5.02 2.03 -25.14
N LEU A 120 6.24 1.54 -25.42
CA LEU A 120 6.83 0.42 -24.68
C LEU A 120 7.05 0.76 -23.20
N ARG A 121 7.55 1.96 -22.91
CA ARG A 121 7.79 2.46 -21.56
C ARG A 121 6.49 2.58 -20.76
N LEU A 122 5.44 3.12 -21.38
CA LEU A 122 4.10 3.19 -20.80
C LEU A 122 3.55 1.79 -20.50
N THR A 123 3.70 0.87 -21.45
CA THR A 123 3.29 -0.54 -21.32
C THR A 123 3.99 -1.22 -20.14
N GLN A 124 5.30 -1.05 -20.04
CA GLN A 124 6.10 -1.60 -18.96
C GLN A 124 5.72 -1.00 -17.60
N GLY A 125 5.41 0.31 -17.56
CA GLY A 125 4.89 0.97 -16.36
C GLY A 125 3.53 0.41 -15.93
N ILE A 126 2.64 0.13 -16.88
CA ILE A 126 1.34 -0.51 -16.64
C ILE A 126 1.52 -1.93 -16.12
N ILE A 127 2.35 -2.75 -16.79
CA ILE A 127 2.65 -4.12 -16.37
C ILE A 127 3.26 -4.12 -14.97
N SER A 128 4.18 -3.20 -14.66
CA SER A 128 4.78 -3.10 -13.32
C SER A 128 3.75 -2.75 -12.25
N LYS A 129 2.81 -1.84 -12.53
CA LYS A 129 1.70 -1.52 -11.62
C LYS A 129 0.74 -2.69 -11.46
N MET A 130 0.42 -3.38 -12.56
CA MET A 130 -0.40 -4.60 -12.52
C MET A 130 0.29 -5.69 -11.71
N GLN A 131 1.58 -5.94 -11.96
CA GLN A 131 2.37 -6.92 -11.22
C GLN A 131 2.52 -6.55 -9.75
N LYS A 132 2.60 -5.26 -9.41
CA LYS A 132 2.58 -4.83 -8.00
C LYS A 132 1.21 -4.98 -7.36
N ALA A 133 0.12 -4.68 -8.07
CA ALA A 133 -1.24 -4.88 -7.59
C ALA A 133 -1.58 -6.38 -7.43
N VAL A 134 -1.14 -7.20 -8.37
CA VAL A 134 -1.30 -8.66 -8.36
C VAL A 134 -0.33 -9.29 -7.37
N GLY A 135 0.92 -8.82 -7.29
CA GLY A 135 1.96 -9.32 -6.39
C GLY A 135 1.71 -8.94 -4.93
N ALA A 136 1.07 -7.80 -4.65
CA ALA A 136 0.52 -7.50 -3.34
C ALA A 136 -0.58 -8.51 -2.92
N GLN A 137 -1.19 -9.23 -3.86
CA GLN A 137 -2.11 -10.34 -3.57
C GLN A 137 -1.44 -11.72 -3.65
N LYS A 138 -0.14 -11.82 -3.96
CA LYS A 138 0.52 -13.08 -4.31
C LYS A 138 1.85 -13.33 -3.61
N ASN A 139 2.02 -12.81 -2.39
CA ASN A 139 2.90 -13.43 -1.42
C ASN A 139 2.15 -14.52 -0.64
N LEU A 140 1.40 -15.36 -1.37
CA LEU A 140 0.91 -16.62 -0.85
C LEU A 140 2.17 -17.46 -0.62
N HIS A 141 2.64 -17.50 0.62
CA HIS A 141 3.49 -18.60 1.05
C HIS A 141 2.55 -19.81 1.12
N PRO A 142 2.54 -20.72 0.11
CA PRO A 142 1.61 -21.85 0.12
C PRO A 142 1.80 -22.70 1.39
N GLU A 143 3.03 -22.74 1.90
CA GLU A 143 3.37 -23.40 3.16
C GLU A 143 2.66 -22.81 4.37
N LEU A 144 2.42 -21.49 4.41
CA LEU A 144 1.67 -20.84 5.51
C LEU A 144 0.16 -21.02 5.38
N GLU A 145 -0.35 -21.25 4.18
CA GLU A 145 -1.77 -21.45 3.93
C GLU A 145 -2.22 -22.83 4.45
N ASP A 146 -1.37 -23.85 4.28
CA ASP A 146 -1.60 -25.18 4.87
C ASP A 146 -1.58 -25.12 6.41
N GLU A 147 -0.63 -24.40 7.01
CA GLU A 147 -0.58 -24.18 8.46
C GLU A 147 -1.82 -23.43 8.97
N LEU A 148 -2.23 -22.37 8.27
CA LEU A 148 -3.42 -21.59 8.61
C LEU A 148 -4.68 -22.45 8.56
N ARG A 149 -4.82 -23.32 7.56
CA ARG A 149 -5.96 -24.22 7.42
C ARG A 149 -6.03 -25.26 8.54
N LEU A 150 -4.90 -25.81 8.96
CA LEU A 150 -4.82 -26.72 10.10
C LEU A 150 -5.22 -26.03 11.40
N GLU A 151 -4.75 -24.79 11.62
CA GLU A 151 -5.08 -24.05 12.83
C GLU A 151 -6.55 -23.60 12.85
N PHE A 152 -7.14 -23.27 11.69
CA PHE A 152 -8.59 -23.04 11.58
C PHE A 152 -9.39 -24.28 11.99
N ALA A 153 -9.04 -25.47 11.50
CA ALA A 153 -9.74 -26.71 11.84
C ALA A 153 -9.67 -27.03 13.35
N LYS A 154 -8.61 -26.61 14.03
CA LYS A 154 -8.43 -26.79 15.48
C LYS A 154 -9.18 -25.75 16.31
N ILE A 155 -9.30 -24.51 15.81
CA ILE A 155 -9.93 -23.40 16.53
C ILE A 155 -11.44 -23.34 16.29
N GLU A 156 -11.94 -23.79 15.15
CA GLU A 156 -13.37 -23.81 14.80
C GLU A 156 -14.28 -24.38 15.90
N PRO A 157 -14.07 -25.60 16.44
CA PRO A 157 -14.91 -26.13 17.52
C PRO A 157 -14.79 -25.30 18.81
N LYS A 158 -13.61 -24.73 19.11
CA LYS A 158 -13.41 -23.89 20.30
C LYS A 158 -14.13 -22.56 20.19
N ILE A 159 -14.28 -22.03 18.98
CA ILE A 159 -15.09 -20.82 18.72
C ILE A 159 -16.56 -21.11 19.04
N GLU A 160 -17.09 -22.25 18.57
CA GLU A 160 -18.48 -22.65 18.81
C GLU A 160 -18.76 -22.84 20.30
N GLU A 161 -17.82 -23.46 21.01
CA GLU A 161 -17.89 -23.63 22.48
C GLU A 161 -17.62 -22.34 23.26
N GLY A 162 -17.04 -21.31 22.62
CA GLY A 162 -16.62 -20.09 23.28
C GLY A 162 -15.40 -20.24 24.20
N THR A 163 -14.61 -21.30 24.02
CA THR A 163 -13.48 -21.67 24.89
C THR A 163 -12.13 -21.14 24.42
N VAL A 164 -12.10 -20.46 23.25
CA VAL A 164 -10.89 -19.86 22.65
C VAL A 164 -10.10 -19.02 23.66
N THR A 165 -8.78 -19.22 23.68
CA THR A 165 -7.85 -18.44 24.48
C THR A 165 -7.30 -17.25 23.70
N LYS A 166 -6.82 -16.21 24.40
CA LYS A 166 -6.23 -15.02 23.76
C LYS A 166 -5.01 -15.36 22.90
N ALA A 167 -4.15 -16.25 23.38
CA ALA A 167 -2.96 -16.68 22.65
C ALA A 167 -3.31 -17.37 21.32
N GLU A 168 -4.37 -18.20 21.30
CA GLU A 168 -4.85 -18.85 20.08
C GLU A 168 -5.41 -17.82 19.07
N ALA A 169 -6.18 -16.84 19.54
CA ALA A 169 -6.72 -15.79 18.68
C ALA A 169 -5.62 -14.88 18.10
N ASP A 170 -4.61 -14.51 18.90
CA ASP A 170 -3.47 -13.69 18.46
C ASP A 170 -2.56 -14.46 17.50
N HIS A 171 -2.37 -15.76 17.73
CA HIS A 171 -1.62 -16.64 16.85
C HIS A 171 -2.29 -16.76 15.48
N LEU A 172 -3.61 -17.00 15.47
CA LEU A 172 -4.40 -17.09 14.24
C LEU A 172 -4.38 -15.77 13.45
N HIS A 173 -4.47 -14.63 14.13
CA HIS A 173 -4.33 -13.30 13.52
C HIS A 173 -2.97 -13.10 12.87
N SER A 174 -1.90 -13.53 13.53
CA SER A 174 -0.53 -13.41 13.02
C SER A 174 -0.25 -14.33 11.82
N LEU A 175 -0.89 -15.50 11.77
CA LEU A 175 -0.82 -16.40 10.62
C LEU A 175 -1.60 -15.83 9.44
N GLU A 176 -2.84 -15.39 9.65
CA GLU A 176 -3.68 -14.82 8.59
C GLU A 176 -3.08 -13.52 8.03
N ALA A 177 -2.55 -12.65 8.89
CA ALA A 177 -1.87 -11.42 8.45
C ALA A 177 -0.60 -11.72 7.64
N ARG A 178 0.12 -12.81 7.92
CA ARG A 178 1.27 -13.22 7.10
C ARG A 178 0.86 -13.89 5.79
N ALA A 179 -0.19 -14.71 5.80
CA ALA A 179 -0.67 -15.43 4.62
C ALA A 179 -1.40 -14.52 3.63
N HIS A 180 -2.24 -13.59 4.13
CA HIS A 180 -3.12 -12.76 3.30
C HIS A 180 -2.82 -11.26 3.38
N GLY A 181 -1.94 -10.83 4.29
CA GLY A 181 -1.64 -9.41 4.50
C GLY A 181 -2.75 -8.63 5.23
N HIS A 182 -3.91 -9.25 5.48
CA HIS A 182 -5.03 -8.65 6.20
C HIS A 182 -5.90 -9.73 6.83
N THR A 183 -6.70 -9.35 7.84
CA THR A 183 -7.76 -10.22 8.36
C THR A 183 -9.09 -9.97 7.68
N GLU A 184 -9.75 -11.05 7.28
CA GLU A 184 -11.07 -10.96 6.68
C GLU A 184 -12.13 -10.50 7.70
N LYS A 185 -12.95 -9.51 7.30
CA LYS A 185 -14.04 -9.02 8.15
C LYS A 185 -15.11 -10.11 8.29
N GLY A 186 -15.27 -10.63 9.51
CA GLY A 186 -16.22 -11.71 9.79
C GLY A 186 -15.65 -13.12 9.54
N GLY A 187 -14.36 -13.24 9.18
CA GLY A 187 -13.67 -14.53 9.12
C GLY A 187 -13.45 -15.14 10.50
N LEU A 188 -12.98 -16.39 10.54
CA LEU A 188 -12.77 -17.17 11.77
C LEU A 188 -11.89 -16.44 12.79
N THR A 189 -10.84 -15.76 12.35
CA THR A 189 -9.97 -14.96 13.21
C THR A 189 -10.71 -13.80 13.88
N ALA A 190 -11.53 -13.05 13.13
CA ALA A 190 -12.32 -11.96 13.68
C ALA A 190 -13.35 -12.49 14.70
N ILE A 191 -13.93 -13.66 14.44
CA ILE A 191 -14.84 -14.33 15.37
C ILE A 191 -14.09 -14.78 16.63
N ALA A 192 -12.92 -15.41 16.50
CA ALA A 192 -12.07 -15.82 17.61
C ALA A 192 -11.71 -14.64 18.53
N GLN A 193 -11.26 -13.52 17.97
CA GLN A 193 -10.97 -12.30 18.72
C GLN A 193 -12.22 -11.76 19.43
N SER A 194 -13.39 -11.80 18.78
CA SER A 194 -14.67 -11.38 19.37
C SER A 194 -15.07 -12.26 20.55
N VAL A 195 -14.89 -13.59 20.45
CA VAL A 195 -15.15 -14.55 21.52
C VAL A 195 -14.25 -14.29 22.72
N VAL A 196 -12.95 -14.10 22.50
CA VAL A 196 -11.98 -13.77 23.56
C VAL A 196 -12.37 -12.45 24.24
N ALA A 197 -12.63 -11.39 23.47
CA ALA A 197 -13.02 -10.10 24.02
C ALA A 197 -14.34 -10.17 24.81
N LYS A 198 -15.30 -10.99 24.37
CA LYS A 198 -16.55 -11.24 25.10
C LYS A 198 -16.29 -11.95 26.42
N ARG A 199 -15.42 -12.96 26.43
CA ARG A 199 -15.04 -13.73 27.62
C ARG A 199 -14.31 -12.86 28.65
N GLU A 200 -13.33 -12.06 28.21
CA GLU A 200 -12.61 -11.12 29.08
C GLU A 200 -13.58 -10.15 29.76
N ARG A 201 -14.57 -9.63 29.02
CA ARG A 201 -15.61 -8.77 29.60
C ARG A 201 -16.46 -9.48 30.66
N GLN A 202 -16.80 -10.76 30.44
CA GLN A 202 -17.58 -11.54 31.40
C GLN A 202 -16.78 -11.88 32.66
N ALA A 203 -15.48 -12.20 32.52
CA ALA A 203 -14.59 -12.46 33.64
C ALA A 203 -14.49 -11.23 34.56
N SER A 204 -14.29 -10.04 33.98
CA SER A 204 -14.23 -8.78 34.73
C SER A 204 -15.53 -8.43 35.46
N LEU A 205 -16.68 -8.92 35.01
CA LEU A 205 -17.97 -8.71 35.69
C LEU A 205 -18.20 -9.71 36.83
N SER A 206 -17.64 -10.92 36.73
CA SER A 206 -17.78 -11.95 37.75
C SER A 206 -16.95 -11.69 38.99
N GLU A 207 -15.86 -10.94 38.88
CA GLU A 207 -14.90 -10.70 39.97
C GLU A 207 -15.26 -9.47 40.83
N GLY A 208 -16.28 -8.70 40.42
CA GLY A 208 -16.75 -7.49 41.12
C GLY A 208 -17.98 -7.68 42.02
N SER A 209 -18.58 -8.87 42.09
CA SER A 209 -19.83 -9.09 42.84
C SER A 209 -19.60 -9.62 44.25
N ALA A 210 -18.94 -8.81 45.08
CA ALA A 210 -18.98 -8.93 46.53
C ALA A 210 -19.03 -7.51 47.13
N GLY A 211 -20.12 -6.77 46.87
CA GLY A 211 -20.43 -5.57 47.64
C GLY A 211 -21.15 -4.49 46.86
N LYS A 212 -22.33 -4.14 47.39
CA LYS A 212 -23.20 -3.01 47.06
C LYS A 212 -24.15 -3.23 45.88
N GLU A 213 -25.21 -3.94 46.22
CA GLU A 213 -26.57 -3.52 45.92
C GLU A 213 -26.69 -1.99 45.97
N ASN A 214 -26.87 -1.36 44.80
CA ASN A 214 -27.72 -0.20 44.62
C ASN A 214 -27.87 0.11 43.12
N ASN A 215 -29.08 -0.19 42.63
CA ASN A 215 -29.78 0.45 41.51
C ASN A 215 -29.34 0.28 40.04
N SER A 216 -30.38 -0.01 39.24
CA SER A 216 -30.52 0.01 37.78
C SER A 216 -29.90 -1.13 36.98
N PHE A 217 -30.40 -2.34 37.23
CA PHE A 217 -30.37 -3.47 36.30
C PHE A 217 -31.36 -3.21 35.15
N LEU A 218 -30.85 -3.03 33.92
CA LEU A 218 -31.64 -3.17 32.69
C LEU A 218 -30.96 -4.16 31.72
N PRO A 219 -31.74 -4.89 30.89
CA PRO A 219 -31.31 -6.12 30.22
C PRO A 219 -30.42 -5.86 29.00
N LEU A 220 -29.49 -6.80 28.77
CA LEU A 220 -28.42 -6.78 27.77
C LEU A 220 -28.85 -6.97 26.30
N SER A 221 -30.08 -6.60 25.93
CA SER A 221 -30.51 -6.52 24.52
C SER A 221 -30.22 -5.15 23.89
N ALA A 222 -29.82 -4.14 24.67
CA ALA A 222 -29.68 -2.76 24.19
C ALA A 222 -28.29 -2.36 23.65
N ARG A 223 -27.24 -3.20 23.78
CA ARG A 223 -25.85 -2.74 23.49
C ARG A 223 -25.38 -2.89 22.05
N LYS A 224 -26.12 -3.58 21.18
CA LYS A 224 -25.88 -3.54 19.73
C LYS A 224 -26.50 -2.31 19.05
N GLU A 225 -27.37 -1.57 19.75
CA GLU A 225 -28.06 -0.40 19.21
C GLU A 225 -27.57 0.94 19.79
N GLN A 226 -26.75 0.95 20.85
CA GLN A 226 -26.22 2.19 21.42
C GLN A 226 -25.51 3.13 20.41
N PRO A 227 -24.66 2.66 19.47
CA PRO A 227 -24.06 3.59 18.53
C PRO A 227 -25.03 4.08 17.45
N LEU A 228 -26.22 3.50 17.28
CA LEU A 228 -27.24 4.01 16.35
C LEU A 228 -28.19 4.97 17.07
N HIS A 229 -28.64 4.63 18.28
CA HIS A 229 -29.55 5.49 19.03
C HIS A 229 -28.89 6.79 19.51
N ASP A 230 -27.58 6.73 19.84
CA ASP A 230 -26.80 7.94 20.11
C ASP A 230 -26.54 8.75 18.83
N LYS A 231 -26.50 8.14 17.64
CA LYS A 231 -26.36 8.90 16.39
C LYS A 231 -27.64 9.67 16.05
N GLU A 232 -28.80 9.02 16.21
CA GLU A 232 -30.11 9.63 15.90
C GLU A 232 -30.54 10.72 16.90
N THR A 233 -30.16 10.62 18.17
CA THR A 233 -30.55 11.62 19.18
C THR A 233 -29.58 12.78 19.33
N ASN A 234 -28.33 12.63 18.88
CA ASN A 234 -27.31 13.68 19.03
C ASN A 234 -27.39 14.74 17.93
N LEU A 235 -27.75 14.36 16.70
CA LEU A 235 -27.93 15.33 15.60
C LEU A 235 -29.03 16.35 15.92
N PRO A 236 -30.28 15.97 16.29
CA PRO A 236 -31.34 16.95 16.56
C PRO A 236 -31.00 17.87 17.73
N LYS A 237 -30.31 17.38 18.77
CA LYS A 237 -29.84 18.22 19.89
C LYS A 237 -28.79 19.24 19.45
N ALA A 238 -27.81 18.82 18.65
CA ALA A 238 -26.80 19.73 18.12
C ALA A 238 -27.43 20.77 17.18
N VAL A 239 -28.38 20.34 16.34
CA VAL A 239 -29.16 21.22 15.46
C VAL A 239 -29.94 22.25 16.25
N GLU A 240 -30.63 21.87 17.32
CA GLU A 240 -31.42 22.80 18.14
C GLU A 240 -30.55 23.87 18.81
N VAL A 241 -29.42 23.46 19.41
CA VAL A 241 -28.48 24.38 20.07
C VAL A 241 -27.90 25.38 19.06
N VAL A 242 -27.43 24.90 17.91
CA VAL A 242 -26.80 25.76 16.91
C VAL A 242 -27.84 26.63 16.18
N LYS A 243 -29.05 26.11 15.93
CA LYS A 243 -30.15 26.87 15.32
C LYS A 243 -30.60 28.03 16.22
N LEU A 244 -30.80 27.78 17.52
CA LEU A 244 -31.12 28.84 18.48
C LEU A 244 -30.03 29.91 18.51
N LYS A 245 -28.76 29.52 18.42
CA LYS A 245 -27.63 30.45 18.38
C LYS A 245 -27.60 31.25 17.06
N ALA A 246 -27.85 30.60 15.93
CA ALA A 246 -27.88 31.25 14.62
C ALA A 246 -29.05 32.23 14.46
N GLU A 247 -30.21 31.94 15.05
CA GLU A 247 -31.41 32.79 14.97
C GLU A 247 -31.34 33.99 15.93
N ASN A 248 -30.86 33.78 17.16
CA ASN A 248 -30.82 34.84 18.17
C ASN A 248 -29.53 35.67 18.12
N GLU A 249 -28.39 35.04 17.82
CA GLU A 249 -27.06 35.65 17.90
C GLU A 249 -26.15 35.19 16.74
N PRO A 250 -26.51 35.52 15.48
CA PRO A 250 -25.78 35.04 14.30
C PRO A 250 -24.30 35.40 14.35
N GLU A 251 -23.93 36.55 14.94
CA GLU A 251 -22.54 37.00 15.03
C GLU A 251 -21.66 36.14 15.98
N LYS A 252 -22.27 35.31 16.84
CA LYS A 252 -21.54 34.42 17.75
C LYS A 252 -21.36 33.00 17.24
N VAL A 253 -21.84 32.71 16.03
CA VAL A 253 -21.66 31.40 15.40
C VAL A 253 -20.19 31.25 15.00
N THR A 254 -19.57 30.17 15.48
CA THR A 254 -18.14 29.87 15.31
C THR A 254 -17.92 28.69 14.37
N LYS A 255 -16.68 28.50 13.90
CA LYS A 255 -16.31 27.34 13.07
C LYS A 255 -16.46 26.02 13.82
N GLU A 256 -16.27 26.03 15.14
CA GLU A 256 -16.47 24.87 15.99
C GLU A 256 -17.93 24.42 16.00
N ASP A 257 -18.88 25.36 16.01
CA ASP A 257 -20.32 25.07 15.92
C ASP A 257 -20.65 24.42 14.55
N ALA A 258 -20.05 24.93 13.48
CA ALA A 258 -20.22 24.41 12.12
C ALA A 258 -19.61 23.01 11.96
N ALA A 259 -18.37 22.80 12.43
CA ALA A 259 -17.68 21.52 12.39
C ALA A 259 -18.39 20.44 13.23
N LEU A 260 -19.01 20.84 14.35
CA LEU A 260 -19.81 19.93 15.17
C LEU A 260 -21.03 19.42 14.39
N LEU A 261 -21.75 20.31 13.70
CA LEU A 261 -22.89 19.92 12.87
C LEU A 261 -22.46 19.06 11.68
N ASP A 262 -21.44 19.47 10.94
CA ASP A 262 -20.91 18.74 9.77
C ASP A 262 -20.52 17.31 10.14
N SER A 263 -19.81 17.14 11.25
CA SER A 263 -19.41 15.81 11.75
C SER A 263 -20.60 14.93 12.16
N ARG A 264 -21.70 15.53 12.64
CA ARG A 264 -22.90 14.79 13.05
C ARG A 264 -23.78 14.46 11.85
N ASP A 265 -23.89 15.38 10.91
CA ASP A 265 -24.65 15.23 9.66
C ASP A 265 -24.00 14.17 8.76
N ALA A 266 -22.68 14.22 8.57
CA ALA A 266 -21.92 13.19 7.86
C ALA A 266 -22.04 11.80 8.51
N ARG A 267 -22.16 11.73 9.84
CA ARG A 267 -22.35 10.45 10.55
C ARG A 267 -23.77 9.90 10.44
N ALA A 268 -24.78 10.76 10.29
CA ALA A 268 -26.18 10.37 10.19
C ALA A 268 -26.60 10.07 8.74
N HIS A 269 -26.16 10.90 7.79
CA HIS A 269 -26.60 10.87 6.40
C HIS A 269 -25.48 10.50 5.41
N GLY A 270 -24.24 10.34 5.88
CA GLY A 270 -23.08 9.96 5.06
C GLY A 270 -22.48 11.14 4.30
N ASN A 271 -23.28 11.81 3.48
CA ASN A 271 -22.88 13.01 2.75
C ASN A 271 -23.69 14.22 3.23
N VAL A 272 -23.00 15.34 3.40
CA VAL A 272 -23.60 16.62 3.77
C VAL A 272 -24.05 17.33 2.50
N ASP A 273 -25.36 17.54 2.36
CA ASP A 273 -25.91 18.27 1.22
C ASP A 273 -25.48 19.74 1.27
N LYS A 274 -25.18 20.33 0.10
CA LYS A 274 -24.78 21.75 -0.01
C LYS A 274 -25.85 22.76 0.44
N LEU A 275 -27.09 22.28 0.62
CA LEU A 275 -28.23 23.05 1.10
C LEU A 275 -28.63 22.67 2.53
N SER A 276 -27.81 21.86 3.22
CA SER A 276 -28.05 21.48 4.61
C SER A 276 -27.84 22.68 5.54
N LEU A 277 -28.45 22.60 6.72
CA LEU A 277 -28.24 23.57 7.79
C LEU A 277 -26.74 23.68 8.18
N ALA A 278 -25.99 22.58 8.10
CA ALA A 278 -24.55 22.58 8.37
C ALA A 278 -23.79 23.50 7.40
N ALA A 279 -24.15 23.48 6.10
CA ALA A 279 -23.56 24.36 5.10
C ALA A 279 -23.91 25.84 5.34
N GLU A 280 -25.15 26.13 5.77
CA GLU A 280 -25.59 27.48 6.13
C GLU A 280 -24.81 28.03 7.33
N VAL A 281 -24.68 27.23 8.39
CA VAL A 281 -23.94 27.57 9.61
C VAL A 281 -22.46 27.79 9.29
N MET A 282 -21.86 26.96 8.44
CA MET A 282 -20.48 27.15 7.98
C MET A 282 -20.30 28.49 7.25
N SER A 283 -21.20 28.82 6.31
CA SER A 283 -21.17 30.10 5.60
C SER A 283 -21.29 31.30 6.55
N LEU A 284 -22.07 31.14 7.62
CA LEU A 284 -22.30 32.19 8.61
C LEU A 284 -21.08 32.35 9.53
N ALA A 285 -20.42 31.26 9.92
CA ALA A 285 -19.17 31.26 10.67
C ALA A 285 -18.03 31.93 9.87
N ASP A 286 -17.86 31.60 8.60
CA ASP A 286 -16.83 32.20 7.72
C ASP A 286 -17.02 33.72 7.57
N LYS A 287 -18.28 34.17 7.43
CA LYS A 287 -18.61 35.60 7.39
C LYS A 287 -18.28 36.33 8.69
N ASN A 288 -18.40 35.68 9.83
CA ASN A 288 -18.10 36.28 11.14
C ASN A 288 -16.60 36.41 11.37
N GLU A 289 -15.80 35.42 10.96
CA GLU A 289 -14.34 35.45 11.07
C GLU A 289 -13.74 36.61 10.27
N HIS A 290 -14.22 36.84 9.05
CA HIS A 290 -13.78 37.98 8.23
C HIS A 290 -14.15 39.35 8.83
N LYS A 291 -15.20 39.45 9.65
CA LYS A 291 -15.55 40.70 10.35
C LYS A 291 -14.65 40.96 11.56
N THR A 292 -14.15 39.92 12.23
CA THR A 292 -13.24 40.08 13.38
C THR A 292 -11.86 40.54 12.93
N ASP A 293 -11.40 40.08 11.77
CA ASP A 293 -10.09 40.45 11.24
C ASP A 293 -10.04 41.94 10.82
N VAL A 294 -11.07 42.45 10.16
CA VAL A 294 -11.12 43.86 9.72
C VAL A 294 -11.20 44.84 10.90
N LYS A 295 -11.78 44.45 12.04
CA LYS A 295 -11.86 45.32 13.24
C LYS A 295 -10.53 45.44 13.99
N THR A 296 -9.63 44.46 13.88
CA THR A 296 -8.33 44.51 14.55
C THR A 296 -7.33 45.41 13.82
N ASP A 297 -7.40 45.50 12.49
CA ASP A 297 -6.54 46.38 11.68
C ASP A 297 -6.89 47.88 11.80
N VAL A 298 -8.17 48.23 12.00
CA VAL A 298 -8.58 49.64 12.18
C VAL A 298 -8.13 50.19 13.53
N LYS A 299 -8.03 49.34 14.57
CA LYS A 299 -7.58 49.77 15.91
C LYS A 299 -6.06 49.95 15.99
N ALA A 300 -5.28 49.25 15.15
CA ALA A 300 -3.83 49.39 15.11
C ALA A 300 -3.34 50.68 14.40
N ARG A 301 -4.21 51.38 13.67
CA ARG A 301 -3.88 52.64 12.96
C ARG A 301 -4.38 53.92 13.64
N GLY A 302 -5.03 53.81 14.81
CA GLY A 302 -5.68 54.94 15.50
C GLY A 302 -4.85 55.71 16.52
N ASP A 303 -3.69 55.19 16.96
CA ASP A 303 -2.91 55.78 18.07
C ASP A 303 -1.56 56.36 17.58
N ILE A 304 -1.59 57.22 16.57
CA ILE A 304 -0.48 58.14 16.26
C ILE A 304 -1.05 59.56 16.17
N VAL A 305 -1.21 60.21 17.32
CA VAL A 305 -1.31 61.67 17.46
C VAL A 305 -0.40 62.08 18.61
#